data_AF-A0ABD2MD90-F1
#
_entry.id   AF-A0ABD2MD90-F1
#
_cell.length_a   1.000
_cell.length_b   1.000
_cell.length_c   1.000
_cell.angle_alpha   90.00
_cell.angle_beta   90.00
_cell.angle_gamma   90.00
#
_symmetry.space_group_name_H-M   'P 1'
#
loop_
_entity.id
_entity.type
_entity.pdbx_description
1 polymer ?
#
loop_
_entity_poly.entity_id
_entity_poly.type
_entity_poly.pdbx_seq_one_letter_code
_entity_poly.pdbx_strand_id
1 'polypeptide(L)'
;MEEETGSSSSHIERMLAELKQLLYEKEKDLQNQITNAVFAEELHQKKIMSYWSDRVFMIQGTKLRGTAILLDNKNFITTAHLGLIHGRTYAVWQQGGLSYHADCCVVHNAIADFAVLHSKDAFNADLHIGTLTKGANFYLISYPLGSEVHGPRFSKGIIGQMAERELIGTPGSNQGSSGGAIINLAGELSGILIGSDLKLTVDAPLSEWIQSLFEIRHMVRHPFCNIGVLRKSDDNALMNGQLALKGCEIIALYFGAHMCPRCHEFMPVLKQFYNQFKKSPDAVPFEIVFVPFDRSEDEFRNSLCDLYDDWLYIPYGSVHIKSLAARFNIINWGVIPALVVLKQDGTLITMGGQADVQYSSASEAMAYWRSS
;
A
#
# COMPACT_ATOMS: atom_id res chain seq x y z
N MET A 1 -55.51 51.19 -51.19
CA MET A 1 -54.24 50.43 -51.07
C MET A 1 -53.67 50.57 -49.66
N GLU A 2 -54.53 50.58 -48.63
CA GLU A 2 -54.14 50.82 -47.22
C GLU A 2 -54.74 49.79 -46.24
N GLU A 3 -55.57 48.84 -46.68
CA GLU A 3 -56.18 47.84 -45.79
C GLU A 3 -55.38 46.53 -45.63
N GLU A 4 -54.46 46.21 -46.54
CA GLU A 4 -53.64 44.98 -46.43
C GLU A 4 -52.44 45.12 -45.46
N THR A 5 -52.00 46.34 -45.14
CA THR A 5 -50.81 46.59 -44.30
C THR A 5 -51.13 46.50 -42.80
N GLY A 6 -52.35 46.86 -42.37
CA GLY A 6 -52.77 46.80 -40.96
C GLY A 6 -52.97 45.37 -40.43
N SER A 7 -53.48 44.45 -41.26
CA SER A 7 -53.64 43.04 -40.89
C SER A 7 -52.30 42.34 -40.70
N SER A 8 -51.30 42.66 -41.55
CA SER A 8 -49.96 42.08 -41.45
C SER A 8 -49.20 42.58 -40.21
N SER A 9 -49.37 43.85 -39.81
CA SER A 9 -48.76 44.41 -38.60
C SER A 9 -49.28 43.76 -37.32
N SER A 10 -50.60 43.58 -37.21
CA SER A 10 -51.23 42.94 -36.03
C SER A 10 -50.84 41.47 -35.87
N HIS A 11 -50.63 40.76 -37.00
CA HIS A 11 -50.14 39.38 -36.99
C HIS A 11 -48.69 39.28 -36.51
N ILE A 12 -47.81 40.19 -36.97
CA ILE A 12 -46.40 40.25 -36.53
C ILE A 12 -46.30 40.57 -35.04
N GLU A 13 -47.11 41.52 -34.54
CA GLU A 13 -47.14 41.84 -33.11
C GLU A 13 -47.59 40.67 -32.24
N ARG A 14 -48.58 39.89 -32.70
CA ARG A 14 -49.02 38.68 -32.01
C ARG A 14 -47.93 37.62 -32.00
N MET A 15 -47.26 37.39 -33.13
CA MET A 15 -46.12 36.46 -33.19
C MET A 15 -44.97 36.91 -32.28
N LEU A 16 -44.68 38.21 -32.19
CA LEU A 16 -43.66 38.75 -31.28
C LEU A 16 -44.05 38.57 -29.81
N ALA A 17 -45.32 38.73 -29.45
CA ALA A 17 -45.80 38.50 -28.10
C ALA A 17 -45.71 37.00 -27.72
N GLU A 18 -46.11 36.10 -28.62
CA GLU A 18 -45.98 34.64 -28.45
C GLU A 18 -44.50 34.23 -28.30
N LEU A 19 -43.60 34.77 -29.13
CA LEU A 19 -42.16 34.52 -29.03
C LEU A 19 -41.58 35.01 -27.69
N LYS A 20 -41.97 36.20 -27.21
CA LYS A 20 -41.53 36.72 -25.91
C LYS A 20 -41.99 35.85 -24.75
N GLN A 21 -43.23 35.37 -24.81
CA GLN A 21 -43.79 34.48 -23.79
C GLN A 21 -43.04 33.13 -23.77
N LEU A 22 -42.81 32.53 -24.94
CA LEU A 22 -42.04 31.30 -25.07
C LEU A 22 -40.60 31.45 -24.57
N LEU A 23 -39.97 32.60 -24.83
CA LEU A 23 -38.61 32.88 -24.37
C LEU A 23 -38.56 32.99 -22.84
N TYR A 24 -39.52 33.70 -22.24
CA TYR A 24 -39.66 33.80 -20.78
C TYR A 24 -39.89 32.44 -20.11
N GLU A 25 -40.76 31.60 -20.68
CA GLU A 25 -41.02 30.25 -20.15
C GLU A 25 -39.78 29.36 -20.23
N LYS A 26 -39.03 29.42 -21.34
CA LYS A 26 -37.75 28.69 -21.47
C LYS A 26 -36.69 29.18 -20.49
N GLU A 27 -36.56 30.48 -20.27
CA GLU A 27 -35.62 31.03 -19.29
C GLU A 27 -35.96 30.56 -17.87
N LYS A 28 -37.24 30.58 -17.51
CA LYS A 28 -37.72 30.10 -16.21
C LYS A 28 -37.48 28.60 -16.02
N ASP A 29 -37.74 27.80 -17.04
CA ASP A 29 -37.49 26.35 -16.99
C ASP A 29 -35.99 26.06 -16.82
N LEU A 30 -35.13 26.75 -17.58
CA LEU A 30 -33.69 26.63 -17.47
C LEU A 30 -33.18 27.02 -16.08
N GLN A 31 -33.69 28.13 -15.51
CA GLN A 31 -33.35 28.54 -14.14
C GLN A 31 -33.73 27.45 -13.12
N ASN A 32 -34.93 26.89 -13.22
CA ASN A 32 -35.37 25.81 -12.33
C ASN A 32 -34.49 24.56 -12.47
N GLN A 33 -34.13 24.18 -13.69
CA GLN A 33 -33.22 23.05 -13.94
C GLN A 33 -31.84 23.28 -13.30
N ILE A 34 -31.28 24.49 -13.45
CA ILE A 34 -30.01 24.87 -12.81
C ILE A 34 -30.12 24.81 -11.29
N THR A 35 -31.17 25.40 -10.70
CA THR A 35 -31.37 25.38 -9.24
C THR A 35 -31.49 23.96 -8.69
N ASN A 36 -32.25 23.09 -9.36
CA ASN A 36 -32.40 21.69 -8.96
C ASN A 36 -31.07 20.93 -9.08
N ALA A 37 -30.30 21.17 -10.13
CA ALA A 37 -28.99 20.55 -10.32
C ALA A 37 -27.98 20.98 -9.23
N VAL A 38 -27.94 22.27 -8.89
CA VAL A 38 -27.10 22.80 -7.80
C VAL A 38 -27.48 22.17 -6.46
N PHE A 39 -28.78 22.08 -6.16
CA PHE A 39 -29.25 21.46 -4.92
C PHE A 39 -28.90 19.96 -4.85
N ALA A 40 -29.01 19.24 -5.98
CA ALA A 40 -28.63 17.85 -6.06
C ALA A 40 -27.12 17.65 -5.84
N GLU A 41 -26.27 18.52 -6.41
CA GLU A 41 -24.81 18.49 -6.17
C GLU A 41 -24.48 18.75 -4.69
N GLU A 42 -25.10 19.75 -4.06
CA GLU A 42 -24.90 20.04 -2.63
C GLU A 42 -25.33 18.88 -1.73
N LEU A 43 -26.48 18.26 -2.02
CA LEU A 43 -26.96 17.11 -1.26
C LEU A 43 -26.02 15.91 -1.42
N HIS A 44 -25.53 15.67 -2.64
CA HIS A 44 -24.56 14.62 -2.92
C HIS A 44 -23.24 14.84 -2.18
N GLN A 45 -22.71 16.07 -2.21
CA GLN A 45 -21.51 16.44 -1.47
C GLN A 45 -21.69 16.22 0.04
N LYS A 46 -22.84 16.61 0.62
CA LYS A 46 -23.13 16.38 2.04
C LYS A 46 -23.14 14.88 2.40
N LYS A 47 -23.66 14.02 1.53
CA LYS A 47 -23.62 12.56 1.72
C LYS A 47 -22.19 12.03 1.73
N ILE A 48 -21.35 12.45 0.78
CA ILE A 48 -19.93 12.08 0.74
C ILE A 48 -19.23 12.54 2.02
N MET A 49 -19.44 13.80 2.43
CA MET A 49 -18.84 14.34 3.65
C MET A 49 -19.23 13.52 4.89
N SER A 50 -20.53 13.26 5.07
CA SER A 50 -21.00 12.45 6.19
C SER A 50 -20.42 11.04 6.18
N TYR A 51 -20.31 10.42 5.01
CA TYR A 51 -19.74 9.08 4.88
C TYR A 51 -18.26 9.03 5.29
N TRP A 52 -17.50 10.03 4.87
CA TRP A 52 -16.06 10.05 5.05
C TRP A 52 -15.59 10.63 6.39
N SER A 53 -16.39 11.48 7.04
CA SER A 53 -16.07 12.03 8.37
C SER A 53 -15.82 10.96 9.43
N ASP A 54 -16.48 9.81 9.33
CA ASP A 54 -16.30 8.67 10.25
C ASP A 54 -15.22 7.67 9.79
N ARG A 55 -14.54 7.96 8.68
CA ARG A 55 -13.50 7.11 8.07
C ARG A 55 -12.14 7.76 8.03
N VAL A 56 -12.06 9.01 8.43
CA VAL A 56 -10.85 9.80 8.47
C VAL A 56 -10.57 10.15 9.92
N PHE A 57 -9.34 9.93 10.34
CA PHE A 57 -8.91 10.05 11.73
C PHE A 57 -7.68 10.96 11.77
N MET A 58 -7.53 11.72 12.85
CA MET A 58 -6.25 12.37 13.17
C MET A 58 -5.29 11.32 13.72
N ILE A 59 -4.00 11.45 13.42
CA ILE A 59 -2.95 10.63 14.02
C ILE A 59 -1.73 11.48 14.36
N GLN A 60 -1.07 11.15 15.47
CA GLN A 60 0.18 11.76 15.91
C GLN A 60 1.31 10.74 15.75
N GLY A 61 2.14 10.92 14.73
CA GLY A 61 3.41 10.21 14.60
C GLY A 61 4.49 10.79 15.52
N THR A 62 5.69 10.22 15.51
CA THR A 62 6.79 10.70 16.37
C THR A 62 7.37 12.03 15.92
N LYS A 63 7.19 12.40 14.65
CA LYS A 63 7.72 13.64 14.07
C LYS A 63 6.60 14.65 13.83
N LEU A 64 5.50 14.19 13.25
CA LEU A 64 4.44 15.06 12.75
C LEU A 64 3.06 14.50 13.08
N ARG A 65 2.07 15.40 13.12
CA ARG A 65 0.66 15.03 13.04
C ARG A 65 0.25 14.86 11.60
N GLY A 66 -0.76 14.03 11.39
CA GLY A 66 -1.32 13.76 10.09
C GLY A 66 -2.74 13.24 10.19
N THR A 67 -3.14 12.63 9.10
CA THR A 67 -4.43 12.00 8.91
C THR A 67 -4.23 10.51 8.67
N ALA A 68 -5.13 9.68 9.16
CA ALA A 68 -5.21 8.26 8.86
C ALA A 68 -6.59 7.93 8.28
N ILE A 69 -6.64 7.01 7.34
CA ILE A 69 -7.86 6.60 6.65
C ILE A 69 -8.17 5.17 7.06
N LEU A 70 -9.40 4.91 7.46
CA LEU A 70 -9.88 3.56 7.73
C LEU A 70 -10.05 2.80 6.40
N LEU A 71 -9.20 1.80 6.19
CA LEU A 71 -9.18 0.98 4.97
C LEU A 71 -10.22 -0.13 5.00
N ASP A 72 -10.36 -0.80 6.14
CA ASP A 72 -11.31 -1.87 6.37
C ASP A 72 -11.80 -1.82 7.81
N ASN A 73 -12.48 -2.86 8.27
CA ASN A 73 -13.03 -2.89 9.62
C ASN A 73 -11.99 -2.84 10.76
N LYS A 74 -10.69 -2.91 10.50
CA LYS A 74 -9.64 -2.90 11.54
C LYS A 74 -8.37 -2.13 11.18
N ASN A 75 -8.18 -1.80 9.92
CA ASN A 75 -6.90 -1.29 9.43
C ASN A 75 -7.00 0.17 9.00
N PHE A 76 -5.95 0.91 9.31
CA PHE A 76 -5.77 2.29 8.94
C PHE A 76 -4.56 2.43 8.03
N ILE A 77 -4.62 3.35 7.08
CA ILE A 77 -3.47 3.77 6.27
C ILE A 77 -3.15 5.23 6.49
N THR A 78 -1.87 5.57 6.48
CA THR A 78 -1.36 6.93 6.64
C THR A 78 0.01 7.04 5.97
N THR A 79 0.68 8.19 6.08
CA THR A 79 2.03 8.38 5.51
C THR A 79 3.12 8.00 6.49
N ALA A 80 4.22 7.41 5.99
CA ALA A 80 5.30 6.94 6.85
C ALA A 80 6.12 8.10 7.45
N HIS A 81 6.29 9.20 6.69
CA HIS A 81 7.03 10.39 7.09
C HIS A 81 6.48 11.11 8.33
N LEU A 82 5.29 10.74 8.83
CA LEU A 82 4.83 11.18 10.16
C LEU A 82 5.76 10.70 11.29
N GLY A 83 6.69 9.80 10.97
CA GLY A 83 7.61 9.18 11.92
C GLY A 83 6.98 7.95 12.56
N LEU A 84 6.30 7.13 11.77
CA LEU A 84 5.74 5.89 12.26
C LEU A 84 6.84 4.83 12.38
N ILE A 85 6.78 4.03 13.44
CA ILE A 85 7.77 3.01 13.78
C ILE A 85 7.04 1.67 13.83
N HIS A 86 7.55 0.68 13.09
CA HIS A 86 7.00 -0.66 13.09
C HIS A 86 6.97 -1.25 14.51
N GLY A 87 5.87 -1.92 14.86
CA GLY A 87 5.65 -2.54 16.17
C GLY A 87 5.22 -1.57 17.28
N ARG A 88 5.13 -0.26 17.01
CA ARG A 88 4.69 0.73 18.00
C ARG A 88 3.19 1.02 17.87
N THR A 89 2.53 1.18 19.01
CA THR A 89 1.13 1.59 19.09
C THR A 89 0.98 3.11 19.00
N TYR A 90 0.00 3.55 18.23
CA TYR A 90 -0.38 4.95 18.06
C TYR A 90 -1.85 5.14 18.38
N ALA A 91 -2.19 6.32 18.90
CA ALA A 91 -3.58 6.73 19.02
C ALA A 91 -4.05 7.35 17.70
N VAL A 92 -5.29 7.04 17.33
CA VAL A 92 -6.02 7.68 16.23
C VAL A 92 -7.29 8.30 16.79
N TRP A 93 -7.63 9.51 16.36
CA TRP A 93 -8.76 10.28 16.91
C TRP A 93 -9.80 10.55 15.83
N GLN A 94 -11.04 10.20 16.11
CA GLN A 94 -12.19 10.50 15.28
C GLN A 94 -12.71 11.91 15.56
N GLN A 95 -13.56 12.42 14.67
CA GLN A 95 -14.40 13.58 14.96
C GLN A 95 -15.21 13.34 16.26
N GLY A 96 -15.31 14.38 17.10
CA GLY A 96 -16.01 14.29 18.38
C GLY A 96 -15.13 13.81 19.56
N GLY A 97 -13.83 13.57 19.33
CA GLY A 97 -12.85 13.32 20.39
C GLY A 97 -12.73 11.86 20.85
N LEU A 98 -13.43 10.93 20.20
CA LEU A 98 -13.22 9.50 20.40
C LEU A 98 -11.83 9.10 19.91
N SER A 99 -11.12 8.29 20.69
CA SER A 99 -9.78 7.82 20.34
C SER A 99 -9.67 6.31 20.43
N TYR A 100 -8.86 5.75 19.54
CA TYR A 100 -8.61 4.32 19.42
C TYR A 100 -7.11 4.09 19.37
N HIS A 101 -6.68 2.88 19.72
CA HIS A 101 -5.28 2.48 19.63
C HIS A 101 -5.09 1.53 18.44
N ALA A 102 -4.04 1.78 17.67
CA ALA A 102 -3.69 0.97 16.52
C ALA A 102 -2.18 0.70 16.50
N ASP A 103 -1.80 -0.56 16.32
CA ASP A 103 -0.43 -1.02 16.25
C ASP A 103 0.11 -0.81 14.83
N CYS A 104 1.25 -0.15 14.68
CA CYS A 104 1.86 0.08 13.38
C CYS A 104 2.49 -1.21 12.84
N CYS A 105 1.81 -1.86 11.91
CA CYS A 105 2.19 -3.16 11.37
C CYS A 105 3.07 -3.07 10.13
N VAL A 106 2.99 -1.96 9.38
CA VAL A 106 3.78 -1.77 8.15
C VAL A 106 4.28 -0.34 8.09
N VAL A 107 5.55 -0.16 7.76
CA VAL A 107 6.14 1.16 7.46
C VAL A 107 6.99 1.01 6.21
N HIS A 108 6.65 1.77 5.17
CA HIS A 108 7.38 1.80 3.91
C HIS A 108 7.90 3.21 3.63
N ASN A 109 9.10 3.51 4.14
CA ASN A 109 9.73 4.84 4.06
C ASN A 109 10.38 5.17 2.70
N ALA A 110 10.44 4.21 1.76
CA ALA A 110 11.04 4.43 0.44
C ALA A 110 10.04 5.13 -0.52
N ILE A 111 10.18 4.93 -1.83
CA ILE A 111 9.46 5.62 -2.93
C ILE A 111 7.93 5.82 -2.69
N ALA A 112 7.29 4.93 -1.93
CA ALA A 112 5.85 4.93 -1.68
C ALA A 112 5.36 5.66 -0.39
N ASP A 113 6.23 5.93 0.59
CA ASP A 113 5.98 6.73 1.81
C ASP A 113 4.62 6.52 2.53
N PHE A 114 4.30 5.27 2.88
CA PHE A 114 3.07 4.92 3.59
C PHE A 114 3.30 4.02 4.81
N ALA A 115 2.35 4.02 5.73
CA ALA A 115 2.30 3.12 6.87
C ALA A 115 0.88 2.58 7.09
N VAL A 116 0.78 1.37 7.63
CA VAL A 116 -0.48 0.71 7.97
C VAL A 116 -0.52 0.39 9.45
N LEU A 117 -1.64 0.72 10.08
CA LEU A 117 -1.90 0.43 11.48
C LEU A 117 -3.08 -0.54 11.62
N HIS A 118 -3.00 -1.42 12.60
CA HIS A 118 -4.03 -2.39 12.93
C HIS A 118 -4.63 -2.09 14.30
N SER A 119 -5.94 -1.89 14.35
CA SER A 119 -6.66 -1.76 15.61
C SER A 119 -7.26 -3.09 16.05
N LYS A 120 -7.36 -3.26 17.36
CA LYS A 120 -8.09 -4.38 17.97
C LYS A 120 -9.61 -4.16 17.87
N ASP A 121 -10.02 -2.90 17.88
CA ASP A 121 -11.40 -2.47 17.72
C ASP A 121 -11.88 -2.74 16.29
N ALA A 122 -13.19 -2.99 16.15
CA ALA A 122 -13.82 -3.20 14.86
C ALA A 122 -14.67 -1.99 14.48
N PHE A 123 -14.52 -1.55 13.25
CA PHE A 123 -15.21 -0.41 12.65
C PHE A 123 -16.13 -0.91 11.53
N ASN A 124 -17.21 -0.17 11.27
CA ASN A 124 -18.08 -0.48 10.14
C ASN A 124 -17.55 0.21 8.88
N ALA A 125 -16.80 -0.51 8.03
CA ALA A 125 -16.19 0.05 6.83
C ALA A 125 -16.37 -0.79 5.56
N ASP A 126 -17.05 -0.18 4.57
CA ASP A 126 -17.14 -0.66 3.20
C ASP A 126 -16.41 0.33 2.28
N LEU A 127 -15.14 0.06 2.00
CA LEU A 127 -14.33 0.96 1.18
C LEU A 127 -14.53 0.66 -0.31
N HIS A 128 -14.99 1.66 -1.06
CA HIS A 128 -15.01 1.61 -2.51
C HIS A 128 -13.77 2.32 -3.06
N ILE A 129 -12.98 1.63 -3.87
CA ILE A 129 -11.80 2.18 -4.53
C ILE A 129 -12.19 2.64 -5.94
N GLY A 130 -11.91 3.90 -6.22
CA GLY A 130 -12.15 4.54 -7.51
C GLY A 130 -10.85 4.94 -8.20
N THR A 131 -11.00 5.55 -9.38
CA THR A 131 -9.89 6.10 -10.16
C THR A 131 -10.15 7.57 -10.46
N LEU A 132 -9.08 8.35 -10.63
CA LEU A 132 -9.14 9.73 -11.12
C LEU A 132 -8.30 9.86 -12.38
N THR A 133 -8.78 10.65 -13.33
CA THR A 133 -8.06 10.98 -14.56
C THR A 133 -7.70 12.46 -14.58
N LYS A 134 -6.74 12.85 -15.43
CA LYS A 134 -6.38 14.25 -15.66
C LYS A 134 -7.62 15.12 -15.91
N GLY A 135 -7.70 16.27 -15.24
CA GLY A 135 -8.82 17.21 -15.31
C GLY A 135 -10.04 16.83 -14.46
N ALA A 136 -10.03 15.68 -13.77
CA ALA A 136 -11.13 15.31 -12.88
C ALA A 136 -11.17 16.19 -11.64
N ASN A 137 -12.38 16.45 -11.14
CA ASN A 137 -12.59 17.05 -9.83
C ASN A 137 -12.44 15.99 -8.74
N PHE A 138 -11.92 16.38 -7.59
CA PHE A 138 -11.83 15.53 -6.41
C PHE A 138 -12.11 16.29 -5.13
N TYR A 139 -12.33 15.55 -4.05
CA TYR A 139 -12.41 16.05 -2.70
C TYR A 139 -11.24 15.55 -1.86
N LEU A 140 -10.61 16.45 -1.10
CA LEU A 140 -9.61 16.12 -0.08
C LEU A 140 -10.26 16.22 1.31
N ILE A 141 -10.10 15.16 2.09
CA ILE A 141 -10.59 15.09 3.47
C ILE A 141 -9.40 14.79 4.39
N SER A 142 -9.07 15.73 5.28
CA SER A 142 -7.91 15.62 6.14
C SER A 142 -8.07 16.39 7.46
N TYR A 143 -7.15 16.18 8.42
CA TYR A 143 -7.03 16.95 9.65
C TYR A 143 -5.90 17.99 9.55
N PRO A 144 -6.12 19.12 8.87
CA PRO A 144 -5.12 20.16 8.77
C PRO A 144 -4.81 20.74 10.17
N LEU A 145 -3.54 21.07 10.36
CA LEU A 145 -2.85 21.40 11.60
C LEU A 145 -2.82 20.28 12.65
N GLY A 146 -3.34 19.08 12.32
CA GLY A 146 -3.37 17.94 13.24
C GLY A 146 -4.19 18.23 14.49
N SER A 147 -5.36 18.85 14.33
CA SER A 147 -6.26 19.18 15.44
C SER A 147 -7.62 18.53 15.25
N GLU A 148 -8.02 17.76 16.24
CA GLU A 148 -9.32 17.09 16.35
C GLU A 148 -10.48 18.05 16.67
N VAL A 149 -10.18 19.26 17.15
CA VAL A 149 -11.15 20.23 17.69
C VAL A 149 -12.20 20.65 16.65
N HIS A 150 -11.83 20.69 15.37
CA HIS A 150 -12.71 21.11 14.29
C HIS A 150 -13.17 19.95 13.38
N GLY A 151 -12.81 18.71 13.70
CA GLY A 151 -13.05 17.56 12.83
C GLY A 151 -12.24 17.62 11.52
N PRO A 152 -12.46 16.66 10.61
CA PRO A 152 -11.78 16.67 9.32
C PRO A 152 -12.28 17.86 8.47
N ARG A 153 -11.35 18.54 7.78
CA ARG A 153 -11.68 19.56 6.79
C ARG A 153 -11.84 18.94 5.41
N PHE A 154 -12.82 19.47 4.70
CA PHE A 154 -13.16 19.10 3.34
C PHE A 154 -12.74 20.20 2.38
N SER A 155 -12.04 19.85 1.31
CA SER A 155 -11.59 20.79 0.27
C SER A 155 -11.84 20.21 -1.13
N LYS A 156 -12.25 21.03 -2.10
CA LYS A 156 -12.42 20.61 -3.51
C LYS A 156 -11.17 20.98 -4.30
N GLY A 157 -10.75 20.11 -5.22
CA GLY A 157 -9.59 20.32 -6.08
C GLY A 157 -9.81 19.75 -7.49
N ILE A 158 -8.87 20.05 -8.40
CA ILE A 158 -8.85 19.56 -9.78
C ILE A 158 -7.51 18.91 -10.06
N ILE A 159 -7.53 17.76 -10.72
CA ILE A 159 -6.34 17.01 -11.14
C ILE A 159 -5.63 17.76 -12.29
N GLY A 160 -4.40 18.23 -12.04
CA GLY A 160 -3.55 18.95 -13.00
C GLY A 160 -2.71 18.08 -13.95
N GLN A 161 -1.55 18.57 -14.39
CA GLN A 161 -0.67 17.88 -15.36
C GLN A 161 0.05 16.68 -14.71
N MET A 162 -0.08 15.49 -15.31
CA MET A 162 0.61 14.27 -14.87
C MET A 162 1.94 14.12 -15.61
N ALA A 163 3.00 14.71 -15.07
CA ALA A 163 4.35 14.26 -15.36
C ALA A 163 4.79 13.41 -14.15
N GLU A 164 5.18 12.16 -14.39
CA GLU A 164 5.83 11.28 -13.40
C GLU A 164 5.21 11.21 -11.99
N ARG A 165 3.89 10.96 -11.88
CA ARG A 165 3.18 10.70 -10.60
C ARG A 165 3.08 11.90 -9.64
N GLU A 166 3.20 13.12 -10.14
CA GLU A 166 3.01 14.34 -9.34
C GLU A 166 1.76 15.09 -9.78
N LEU A 167 1.00 15.62 -8.82
CA LEU A 167 -0.17 16.44 -9.10
C LEU A 167 0.03 17.87 -8.65
N ILE A 168 -0.14 18.78 -9.60
CA ILE A 168 -0.02 20.22 -9.39
C ILE A 168 -1.44 20.82 -9.51
N GLY A 169 -2.02 21.23 -8.38
CA GLY A 169 -3.35 21.85 -8.33
C GLY A 169 -3.95 21.83 -6.91
N THR A 170 -3.93 22.98 -6.23
CA THR A 170 -4.17 23.20 -4.79
C THR A 170 -5.63 23.04 -4.34
N PRO A 171 -5.85 22.50 -3.13
CA PRO A 171 -6.07 23.33 -1.94
C PRO A 171 -4.81 23.36 -1.08
N GLY A 172 -4.48 24.51 -0.48
CA GLY A 172 -3.25 24.70 0.30
C GLY A 172 -3.05 23.58 1.33
N SER A 173 -2.04 22.74 1.12
CA SER A 173 -1.68 21.67 2.05
C SER A 173 -1.12 22.32 3.31
N ASN A 174 -1.97 22.49 4.31
CA ASN A 174 -1.52 22.88 5.64
C ASN A 174 -0.82 21.67 6.28
N GLN A 175 0.17 21.92 7.17
CA GLN A 175 0.74 20.86 8.03
C GLN A 175 -0.37 19.99 8.60
N GLY A 176 -0.20 18.67 8.72
CA GLY A 176 -1.26 17.76 9.22
C GLY A 176 -2.18 17.16 8.14
N SER A 177 -2.12 17.66 6.90
CA SER A 177 -2.94 17.11 5.80
C SER A 177 -2.40 15.78 5.24
N SER A 178 -1.14 15.44 5.52
CA SER A 178 -0.51 14.19 5.10
C SER A 178 -1.30 12.97 5.58
N GLY A 179 -1.49 11.99 4.71
CA GLY A 179 -2.36 10.83 4.93
C GLY A 179 -3.84 11.11 4.69
N GLY A 180 -4.20 12.30 4.19
CA GLY A 180 -5.57 12.68 3.86
C GLY A 180 -6.18 11.87 2.71
N ALA A 181 -7.49 11.66 2.75
CA ALA A 181 -8.21 10.89 1.75
C ALA A 181 -8.55 11.73 0.53
N ILE A 182 -8.31 11.19 -0.67
CA ILE A 182 -8.62 11.82 -1.94
C ILE A 182 -9.74 11.03 -2.60
N ILE A 183 -10.90 11.68 -2.74
CA ILE A 183 -12.18 11.07 -3.07
C ILE A 183 -12.66 11.59 -4.41
N ASN A 184 -13.07 10.71 -5.31
CA ASN A 184 -13.69 11.13 -6.57
C ASN A 184 -15.13 11.64 -6.35
N LEU A 185 -15.75 12.18 -7.39
CA LEU A 185 -17.13 12.67 -7.30
C LEU A 185 -18.16 11.57 -7.07
N ALA A 186 -17.82 10.29 -7.25
CA ALA A 186 -18.69 9.16 -6.91
C ALA A 186 -18.64 8.81 -5.41
N GLY A 187 -17.72 9.41 -4.64
CA GLY A 187 -17.54 9.12 -3.21
C GLY A 187 -16.53 8.00 -2.92
N GLU A 188 -15.77 7.56 -3.91
CA GLU A 188 -14.82 6.45 -3.82
C GLU A 188 -13.40 6.94 -3.54
N LEU A 189 -12.65 6.18 -2.74
CA LEU A 189 -11.25 6.48 -2.45
C LEU A 189 -10.42 6.28 -3.70
N SER A 190 -9.78 7.35 -4.16
CA SER A 190 -8.97 7.34 -5.37
C SER A 190 -7.49 7.65 -5.10
N GLY A 191 -7.14 8.05 -3.88
CA GLY A 191 -5.75 8.27 -3.49
C GLY A 191 -5.58 8.74 -2.06
N ILE A 192 -4.32 8.93 -1.67
CA ILE A 192 -3.90 9.42 -0.36
C ILE A 192 -2.94 10.58 -0.58
N LEU A 193 -3.06 11.64 0.24
CA LEU A 193 -2.15 12.78 0.19
C LEU A 193 -0.81 12.46 0.85
N ILE A 194 0.29 12.48 0.10
CA ILE A 194 1.64 12.25 0.63
C ILE A 194 2.47 13.55 0.61
N GLY A 195 2.61 14.20 1.77
CA GLY A 195 3.50 15.36 1.93
C GLY A 195 2.88 16.71 1.53
N SER A 196 3.72 17.74 1.39
CA SER A 196 3.33 19.09 0.93
C SER A 196 3.17 19.18 -0.58
N ASP A 197 3.91 18.36 -1.32
CA ASP A 197 3.76 18.19 -2.75
C ASP A 197 2.70 17.10 -2.92
N LEU A 198 1.60 17.37 -3.61
CA LEU A 198 0.45 16.47 -3.76
C LEU A 198 0.86 15.23 -4.59
N LYS A 199 1.65 14.32 -4.00
CA LYS A 199 2.04 13.03 -4.58
C LYS A 199 0.85 12.09 -4.43
N LEU A 200 0.03 12.11 -5.47
CA LEU A 200 -1.18 11.32 -5.58
C LEU A 200 -0.80 10.05 -6.33
N THR A 201 -0.83 8.90 -5.64
CA THR A 201 -0.62 7.60 -6.29
C THR A 201 -1.94 7.18 -6.98
N VAL A 202 -2.28 7.82 -8.10
CA VAL A 202 -3.41 7.44 -8.94
C VAL A 202 -2.87 6.96 -10.27
N ASP A 203 -2.74 5.66 -10.39
CA ASP A 203 -2.74 4.85 -11.62
C ASP A 203 -2.17 3.47 -11.27
N ALA A 204 -3.09 2.51 -11.10
CA ALA A 204 -2.85 1.12 -10.72
C ALA A 204 -2.25 0.75 -9.32
N PRO A 205 -2.08 1.59 -8.27
CA PRO A 205 -1.30 1.17 -7.10
C PRO A 205 -2.12 1.03 -5.82
N LEU A 206 -3.28 1.67 -5.59
CA LEU A 206 -3.94 1.58 -4.28
C LEU A 206 -4.62 0.22 -4.09
N SER A 207 -5.28 -0.31 -5.11
CA SER A 207 -5.82 -1.68 -5.07
C SER A 207 -4.71 -2.72 -5.04
N GLU A 208 -3.66 -2.60 -5.86
CA GLU A 208 -2.50 -3.49 -5.83
C GLU A 208 -1.68 -3.37 -4.53
N TRP A 209 -1.60 -2.19 -3.92
CA TRP A 209 -0.95 -1.96 -2.62
C TRP A 209 -1.82 -2.48 -1.50
N ILE A 210 -3.14 -2.27 -1.52
CA ILE A 210 -4.07 -2.87 -0.56
C ILE A 210 -4.01 -4.40 -0.69
N GLN A 211 -3.98 -4.95 -1.91
CA GLN A 211 -3.78 -6.38 -2.17
C GLN A 211 -2.42 -6.87 -1.65
N SER A 212 -1.35 -6.12 -1.92
CA SER A 212 -0.01 -6.38 -1.40
C SER A 212 0.03 -6.24 0.12
N LEU A 213 -0.76 -5.35 0.72
CA LEU A 213 -0.93 -5.16 2.16
C LEU A 213 -1.75 -6.29 2.77
N PHE A 214 -2.72 -6.86 2.06
CA PHE A 214 -3.39 -8.11 2.41
C PHE A 214 -2.42 -9.29 2.34
N GLU A 215 -1.51 -9.34 1.37
CA GLU A 215 -0.42 -10.33 1.35
C GLU A 215 0.63 -10.09 2.45
N ILE A 216 0.92 -8.84 2.79
CA ILE A 216 1.77 -8.48 3.93
C ILE A 216 1.09 -8.85 5.25
N ARG A 217 -0.25 -8.69 5.37
CA ARG A 217 -1.08 -9.15 6.50
C ARG A 217 -0.97 -10.67 6.70
N HIS A 218 -0.74 -11.41 5.62
CA HIS A 218 -0.42 -12.84 5.65
C HIS A 218 1.06 -13.09 6.07
N MET A 219 2.01 -12.29 5.59
CA MET A 219 3.41 -12.35 6.05
C MET A 219 3.63 -11.98 7.53
N VAL A 220 2.70 -11.25 8.15
CA VAL A 220 2.74 -10.86 9.58
C VAL A 220 2.21 -11.96 10.51
N ARG A 221 1.58 -13.03 9.98
CA ARG A 221 1.21 -14.22 10.78
C ARG A 221 1.91 -15.51 10.36
N HIS A 222 2.48 -15.57 9.15
CA HIS A 222 3.45 -16.57 8.74
C HIS A 222 4.14 -16.09 7.45
N PRO A 223 5.45 -15.80 7.41
CA PRO A 223 6.12 -15.16 6.27
C PRO A 223 5.98 -15.91 4.94
N PHE A 224 5.67 -17.21 5.00
CA PHE A 224 5.58 -18.10 3.84
C PHE A 224 4.15 -18.54 3.47
N CYS A 225 3.09 -18.08 4.15
CA CYS A 225 1.74 -18.60 3.90
C CYS A 225 1.19 -18.30 2.49
N ASN A 226 1.71 -17.30 1.80
CA ASN A 226 1.36 -17.00 0.41
C ASN A 226 2.54 -17.08 -0.55
N ILE A 227 3.72 -17.51 -0.10
CA ILE A 227 4.91 -17.61 -0.95
C ILE A 227 4.92 -18.99 -1.60
N GLY A 228 4.84 -19.03 -2.93
CA GLY A 228 5.12 -20.25 -3.69
C GLY A 228 6.61 -20.60 -3.65
N VAL A 229 6.93 -21.84 -3.29
CA VAL A 229 8.30 -22.38 -3.27
C VAL A 229 8.38 -23.67 -4.06
N LEU A 230 9.56 -23.99 -4.55
CA LEU A 230 9.86 -25.22 -5.29
C LEU A 230 11.06 -25.91 -4.66
N ARG A 231 11.19 -27.22 -4.90
CA ARG A 231 12.36 -28.02 -4.56
C ARG A 231 12.76 -28.85 -5.78
N LYS A 232 14.06 -28.98 -6.06
CA LYS A 232 14.54 -29.74 -7.23
C LYS A 232 14.26 -31.23 -7.07
N SER A 233 14.40 -31.78 -5.86
CA SER A 233 14.09 -33.19 -5.58
C SER A 233 12.61 -33.55 -5.66
N ASP A 234 11.70 -32.56 -5.70
CA ASP A 234 10.25 -32.76 -5.84
C ASP A 234 9.77 -32.42 -7.28
N ASP A 235 10.61 -32.68 -8.30
CA ASP A 235 10.35 -32.37 -9.72
C ASP A 235 9.94 -30.90 -9.97
N ASN A 236 10.41 -29.97 -9.12
CA ASN A 236 10.01 -28.57 -9.14
C ASN A 236 8.49 -28.36 -9.03
N ALA A 237 7.79 -29.22 -8.27
CA ALA A 237 6.38 -29.01 -7.96
C ALA A 237 6.22 -27.73 -7.12
N LEU A 238 5.36 -26.81 -7.59
CA LEU A 238 5.06 -25.58 -6.86
C LEU A 238 4.26 -25.90 -5.60
N MET A 239 4.80 -25.52 -4.45
CA MET A 239 4.21 -25.76 -3.13
C MET A 239 3.93 -24.45 -2.40
N ASN A 240 2.94 -24.48 -1.52
CA ASN A 240 2.74 -23.39 -0.57
C ASN A 240 3.88 -23.39 0.46
N GLY A 241 4.57 -22.26 0.61
CA GLY A 241 5.75 -22.15 1.46
C GLY A 241 5.50 -22.46 2.94
N GLN A 242 4.33 -22.10 3.48
CA GLN A 242 3.99 -22.46 4.86
C GLN A 242 3.82 -23.98 5.04
N LEU A 243 3.25 -24.67 4.04
CA LEU A 243 3.14 -26.12 4.09
C LEU A 243 4.51 -26.79 3.92
N ALA A 244 5.34 -26.30 3.00
CA ALA A 244 6.67 -26.82 2.74
C ALA A 244 7.63 -26.65 3.94
N LEU A 245 7.45 -25.58 4.72
CA LEU A 245 8.25 -25.25 5.91
C LEU A 245 7.56 -25.66 7.22
N LYS A 246 6.50 -26.45 7.15
CA LYS A 246 5.74 -26.86 8.35
C LYS A 246 6.62 -27.70 9.27
N GLY A 247 6.79 -27.23 10.50
CA GLY A 247 7.60 -27.89 11.52
C GLY A 247 9.08 -27.52 11.48
N CYS A 248 9.52 -26.70 10.51
CA CYS A 248 10.85 -26.09 10.51
C CYS A 248 10.89 -25.02 11.60
N GLU A 249 11.64 -25.26 12.68
CA GLU A 249 11.81 -24.29 13.76
C GLU A 249 12.66 -23.10 13.30
N ILE A 250 13.67 -23.36 12.48
CA ILE A 250 14.59 -22.37 11.94
C ILE A 250 14.51 -22.36 10.42
N ILE A 251 14.38 -21.17 9.86
CA ILE A 251 14.31 -20.95 8.42
C ILE A 251 15.38 -19.93 8.04
N ALA A 252 16.26 -20.26 7.10
CA ALA A 252 17.26 -19.34 6.58
C ALA A 252 16.91 -18.91 5.15
N LEU A 253 16.66 -17.62 4.96
CA LEU A 253 16.50 -16.99 3.65
C LEU A 253 17.88 -16.66 3.09
N TYR A 254 18.27 -17.37 2.04
CA TYR A 254 19.54 -17.13 1.35
C TYR A 254 19.30 -16.26 0.11
N PHE A 255 19.73 -15.00 0.18
CA PHE A 255 19.71 -14.07 -0.94
C PHE A 255 21.02 -14.17 -1.73
N GLY A 256 20.93 -14.55 -2.99
CA GLY A 256 22.10 -14.73 -3.84
C GLY A 256 21.76 -14.67 -5.33
N ALA A 257 22.82 -14.61 -6.14
CA ALA A 257 22.73 -14.60 -7.59
C ALA A 257 23.93 -15.36 -8.18
N HIS A 258 23.78 -15.89 -9.39
CA HIS A 258 24.85 -16.60 -10.09
C HIS A 258 25.99 -15.65 -10.40
N MET A 259 25.72 -14.47 -10.98
CA MET A 259 26.78 -13.53 -11.40
C MET A 259 27.51 -12.81 -10.24
N CYS A 260 27.38 -13.29 -9.00
CA CYS A 260 27.93 -12.70 -7.78
C CYS A 260 29.15 -13.53 -7.29
N PRO A 261 30.40 -13.02 -7.44
CA PRO A 261 31.60 -13.75 -7.03
C PRO A 261 31.59 -14.17 -5.55
N ARG A 262 31.18 -13.26 -4.66
CA ARG A 262 31.06 -13.52 -3.23
C ARG A 262 30.03 -14.62 -2.92
N CYS A 263 29.01 -14.76 -3.75
CA CYS A 263 27.97 -15.77 -3.61
C CYS A 263 28.53 -17.16 -3.99
N HIS A 264 29.35 -17.26 -5.02
CA HIS A 264 30.07 -18.49 -5.36
C HIS A 264 31.03 -18.93 -4.26
N GLU A 265 31.72 -18.00 -3.60
CA GLU A 265 32.61 -18.30 -2.47
C GLU A 265 31.81 -18.79 -1.24
N PHE A 266 30.63 -18.21 -1.00
CA PHE A 266 29.80 -18.53 0.17
C PHE A 266 29.01 -19.83 0.00
N MET A 267 28.54 -20.15 -1.21
CA MET A 267 27.73 -21.33 -1.50
C MET A 267 28.32 -22.67 -0.96
N PRO A 268 29.60 -23.03 -1.20
CA PRO A 268 30.15 -24.27 -0.68
C PRO A 268 30.21 -24.29 0.86
N VAL A 269 30.50 -23.14 1.49
CA VAL A 269 30.52 -23.00 2.96
C VAL A 269 29.10 -23.22 3.52
N LEU A 270 28.09 -22.61 2.91
CA LEU A 270 26.70 -22.76 3.31
C LEU A 270 26.20 -24.21 3.13
N LYS A 271 26.55 -24.88 2.03
CA LYS A 271 26.24 -26.31 1.82
C LYS A 271 26.87 -27.19 2.89
N GLN A 272 28.14 -26.94 3.25
CA GLN A 272 28.82 -27.68 4.31
C GLN A 272 28.12 -27.45 5.66
N PHE A 273 27.81 -26.20 5.99
CA PHE A 273 27.10 -25.84 7.22
C PHE A 273 25.74 -26.52 7.30
N TYR A 274 24.94 -26.48 6.24
CA TYR A 274 23.62 -27.13 6.18
C TYR A 274 23.71 -28.64 6.43
N ASN A 275 24.70 -29.31 5.82
CA ASN A 275 24.92 -30.74 6.02
C ASN A 275 25.38 -31.09 7.44
N GLN A 276 26.21 -30.23 8.06
CA GLN A 276 26.62 -30.40 9.46
C GLN A 276 25.44 -30.16 10.40
N PHE A 277 24.63 -29.14 10.13
CA PHE A 277 23.42 -28.82 10.88
C PHE A 277 22.47 -30.01 10.91
N LYS A 278 22.12 -30.57 9.74
CA LYS A 278 21.19 -31.72 9.65
C LYS A 278 21.71 -33.00 10.30
N LYS A 279 23.02 -33.15 10.46
CA LYS A 279 23.66 -34.34 11.08
C LYS A 279 23.94 -34.19 12.58
N SER A 280 23.74 -32.99 13.13
CA SER A 280 24.00 -32.74 14.55
C SER A 280 23.04 -33.56 15.43
N PRO A 281 23.49 -34.19 16.53
CA PRO A 281 22.59 -34.81 17.51
C PRO A 281 21.65 -33.76 18.11
N ASP A 282 22.14 -32.52 18.17
CA ASP A 282 21.44 -31.29 18.43
C ASP A 282 20.24 -31.01 17.51
N ALA A 283 20.27 -31.46 16.26
CA ALA A 283 19.57 -30.82 15.14
C ALA A 283 18.08 -30.53 15.40
N VAL A 284 17.70 -29.27 15.25
CA VAL A 284 16.29 -28.86 15.14
C VAL A 284 15.88 -28.88 13.67
N PRO A 285 14.58 -28.98 13.36
CA PRO A 285 14.11 -28.83 11.99
C PRO A 285 14.58 -27.48 11.39
N PHE A 286 15.44 -27.56 10.38
CA PHE A 286 16.07 -26.42 9.72
C PHE A 286 15.96 -26.54 8.22
N GLU A 287 15.61 -25.44 7.56
CA GLU A 287 15.54 -25.38 6.11
C GLU A 287 16.09 -24.07 5.54
N ILE A 288 16.70 -24.17 4.35
CA ILE A 288 17.14 -23.02 3.56
C ILE A 288 16.13 -22.76 2.44
N VAL A 289 15.74 -21.49 2.29
CA VAL A 289 14.96 -21.00 1.16
C VAL A 289 15.82 -20.03 0.36
N PHE A 290 16.15 -20.39 -0.88
CA PHE A 290 16.86 -19.52 -1.80
C PHE A 290 15.93 -18.44 -2.36
N VAL A 291 16.37 -17.19 -2.27
CA VAL A 291 15.69 -16.00 -2.77
C VAL A 291 16.55 -15.41 -3.89
N PRO A 292 16.18 -15.65 -5.18
CA PRO A 292 17.05 -15.28 -6.29
C PRO A 292 17.11 -13.78 -6.51
N PHE A 293 18.32 -13.26 -6.70
CA PHE A 293 18.65 -11.87 -7.05
C PHE A 293 19.27 -11.73 -8.45
N ASP A 294 19.15 -12.81 -9.24
CA ASP A 294 19.59 -12.89 -10.62
C ASP A 294 18.92 -11.83 -11.50
N ARG A 295 19.64 -11.31 -12.50
CA ARG A 295 19.13 -10.22 -13.36
C ARG A 295 18.31 -10.74 -14.53
N SER A 296 18.44 -12.02 -14.85
CA SER A 296 17.71 -12.70 -15.90
C SER A 296 17.34 -14.12 -15.48
N GLU A 297 16.34 -14.69 -16.15
CA GLU A 297 15.95 -16.08 -15.94
C GLU A 297 17.06 -17.07 -16.34
N ASP A 298 17.88 -16.73 -17.35
CA ASP A 298 19.03 -17.54 -17.77
C ASP A 298 20.10 -17.62 -16.66
N GLU A 299 20.43 -16.48 -16.03
CA GLU A 299 21.32 -16.44 -14.86
C GLU A 299 20.75 -17.26 -13.70
N PHE A 300 19.44 -17.12 -13.45
CA PHE A 300 18.77 -17.90 -12.41
C PHE A 300 18.82 -19.41 -12.68
N ARG A 301 18.67 -19.86 -13.92
CA ARG A 301 18.83 -21.28 -14.27
C ARG A 301 20.23 -21.78 -13.93
N ASN A 302 21.26 -20.96 -14.11
CA ASN A 302 22.62 -21.31 -13.67
C ASN A 302 22.74 -21.34 -12.13
N SER A 303 22.12 -20.40 -11.41
CA SER A 303 22.02 -20.47 -9.94
C SER A 303 21.41 -21.80 -9.47
N LEU A 304 20.38 -22.30 -10.14
CA LEU A 304 19.72 -23.56 -9.79
C LEU A 304 20.59 -24.80 -10.02
N CYS A 305 21.47 -24.78 -11.03
CA CYS A 305 22.46 -25.85 -11.23
C CYS A 305 23.41 -25.96 -10.02
N ASP A 306 23.78 -24.82 -9.44
CA ASP A 306 24.65 -24.77 -8.26
C ASP A 306 23.90 -25.00 -6.94
N LEU A 307 22.58 -24.87 -6.91
CA LEU A 307 21.79 -25.04 -5.69
C LEU A 307 21.79 -26.51 -5.21
N TYR A 308 21.71 -26.71 -3.89
CA TYR A 308 21.50 -28.05 -3.33
C TYR A 308 20.07 -28.54 -3.66
N ASP A 309 19.93 -29.79 -4.08
CA ASP A 309 18.66 -30.28 -4.65
C ASP A 309 17.48 -30.27 -3.66
N ASP A 310 17.79 -30.43 -2.37
CA ASP A 310 16.78 -30.46 -1.30
C ASP A 310 16.39 -29.08 -0.78
N TRP A 311 17.08 -28.01 -1.19
CA TRP A 311 16.74 -26.66 -0.75
C TRP A 311 15.47 -26.19 -1.44
N LEU A 312 14.68 -25.43 -0.68
CA LEU A 312 13.56 -24.69 -1.24
C LEU A 312 14.08 -23.47 -1.98
N TYR A 313 13.36 -23.03 -3.01
CA TYR A 313 13.64 -21.76 -3.67
C TYR A 313 12.36 -21.06 -4.11
N ILE A 314 12.40 -19.74 -4.15
CA ILE A 314 11.31 -18.93 -4.71
C ILE A 314 11.51 -18.84 -6.22
N PRO A 315 10.47 -19.07 -7.04
CA PRO A 315 10.60 -19.00 -8.49
C PRO A 315 10.96 -17.59 -8.95
N TYR A 316 11.77 -17.51 -10.01
CA TYR A 316 12.18 -16.25 -10.62
C TYR A 316 10.97 -15.41 -11.02
N GLY A 317 11.08 -14.08 -10.88
CA GLY A 317 9.99 -13.15 -11.18
C GLY A 317 8.88 -13.07 -10.13
N SER A 318 8.92 -13.90 -9.08
CA SER A 318 7.96 -13.82 -7.98
C SER A 318 7.96 -12.45 -7.31
N VAL A 319 6.75 -11.89 -7.12
CA VAL A 319 6.56 -10.58 -6.46
C VAL A 319 7.10 -10.58 -5.03
N HIS A 320 7.15 -11.73 -4.37
CA HIS A 320 7.60 -11.86 -2.99
C HIS A 320 9.11 -11.66 -2.82
N ILE A 321 9.91 -11.83 -3.88
CA ILE A 321 11.36 -11.58 -3.83
C ILE A 321 11.62 -10.13 -3.41
N LYS A 322 10.95 -9.18 -4.06
CA LYS A 322 11.07 -7.75 -3.76
C LYS A 322 10.54 -7.42 -2.37
N SER A 323 9.44 -8.04 -1.95
CA SER A 323 8.86 -7.84 -0.62
C SER A 323 9.77 -8.34 0.50
N LEU A 324 10.38 -9.53 0.34
CA LEU A 324 11.35 -10.07 1.30
C LEU A 324 12.64 -9.24 1.34
N ALA A 325 13.15 -8.84 0.17
CA ALA A 325 14.31 -7.96 0.06
C ALA A 325 14.08 -6.64 0.81
N ALA A 326 12.93 -5.99 0.58
CA ALA A 326 12.56 -4.76 1.26
C ALA A 326 12.43 -4.95 2.77
N ARG A 327 11.78 -6.05 3.21
CA ARG A 327 11.59 -6.36 4.65
C ARG A 327 12.90 -6.46 5.41
N PHE A 328 13.94 -7.03 4.81
CA PHE A 328 15.25 -7.23 5.44
C PHE A 328 16.34 -6.27 4.94
N ASN A 329 15.94 -5.18 4.27
CA ASN A 329 16.84 -4.16 3.77
C ASN A 329 17.95 -4.68 2.82
N ILE A 330 17.65 -5.73 2.05
CA ILE A 330 18.52 -6.29 1.01
C ILE A 330 18.27 -5.51 -0.29
N ILE A 331 18.66 -4.24 -0.29
CA ILE A 331 18.21 -3.25 -1.30
C ILE A 331 19.06 -3.21 -2.57
N ASN A 332 20.28 -3.75 -2.55
CA ASN A 332 21.17 -3.70 -3.71
C ASN A 332 22.13 -4.90 -3.76
N TRP A 333 22.78 -5.01 -4.91
CA TRP A 333 23.74 -6.08 -5.22
C TRP A 333 24.98 -6.12 -4.31
N GLY A 334 25.34 -5.01 -3.66
CA GLY A 334 26.48 -4.96 -2.73
C GLY A 334 26.22 -5.66 -1.40
N VAL A 335 24.95 -5.96 -1.10
CA VAL A 335 24.53 -6.61 0.16
C VAL A 335 24.56 -8.15 0.05
N ILE A 336 24.54 -8.72 -1.16
CA ILE A 336 24.58 -10.18 -1.35
C ILE A 336 26.03 -10.72 -1.38
N PRO A 337 26.27 -11.98 -0.94
CA PRO A 337 25.31 -12.91 -0.36
C PRO A 337 24.79 -12.44 1.00
N ALA A 338 23.50 -12.66 1.27
CA ALA A 338 22.92 -12.38 2.58
C ALA A 338 22.17 -13.62 3.07
N LEU A 339 22.27 -13.92 4.37
CA LEU A 339 21.55 -15.01 5.00
C LEU A 339 20.78 -14.46 6.20
N VAL A 340 19.46 -14.40 6.07
CA VAL A 340 18.55 -13.94 7.13
C VAL A 340 17.93 -15.16 7.79
N VAL A 341 18.01 -15.23 9.12
CA VAL A 341 17.54 -16.39 9.88
C VAL A 341 16.30 -15.99 10.67
N LEU A 342 15.26 -16.81 10.55
CA LEU A 342 13.93 -16.59 11.11
C LEU A 342 13.47 -17.82 11.90
N LYS A 343 12.59 -17.61 12.87
CA LYS A 343 11.75 -18.67 13.42
C LYS A 343 10.63 -19.04 12.44
N GLN A 344 9.97 -20.17 12.69
CA GLN A 344 8.83 -20.62 11.89
C GLN A 344 7.72 -19.55 11.73
N ASP A 345 7.44 -18.80 12.80
CA ASP A 345 6.43 -17.72 12.80
C ASP A 345 6.88 -16.45 12.07
N GLY A 346 8.13 -16.40 11.61
CA GLY A 346 8.75 -15.26 10.93
C GLY A 346 9.38 -14.23 11.84
N THR A 347 9.49 -14.51 13.14
CA THR A 347 10.32 -13.73 14.06
C THR A 347 11.76 -13.75 13.60
N LEU A 348 12.37 -12.56 13.50
CA LEU A 348 13.77 -12.42 13.10
C LEU A 348 14.68 -12.92 14.23
N ILE A 349 15.56 -13.88 13.92
CA ILE A 349 16.66 -14.29 14.79
C ILE A 349 17.86 -13.38 14.50
N THR A 350 18.30 -13.31 13.25
CA THR A 350 19.46 -12.49 12.86
C THR A 350 19.44 -12.16 11.37
N MET A 351 19.94 -10.97 11.01
CA MET A 351 20.28 -10.62 9.62
C MET A 351 21.75 -10.92 9.29
N GLY A 352 22.56 -11.30 10.29
CA GLY A 352 23.98 -11.59 10.18
C GLY A 352 24.29 -13.08 9.96
N GLY A 353 23.33 -13.89 9.50
CA GLY A 353 23.50 -15.34 9.40
C GLY A 353 24.66 -15.76 8.49
N GLN A 354 25.06 -14.93 7.53
CA GLN A 354 26.24 -15.20 6.70
C GLN A 354 27.51 -15.21 7.57
N ALA A 355 27.64 -14.24 8.48
CA ALA A 355 28.77 -14.15 9.40
C ALA A 355 28.76 -15.34 10.39
N ASP A 356 27.59 -15.71 10.89
CA ASP A 356 27.44 -16.87 11.78
C ASP A 356 27.92 -18.17 11.10
N VAL A 357 27.59 -18.35 9.81
CA VAL A 357 28.02 -19.51 9.02
C VAL A 357 29.53 -19.47 8.70
N GLN A 358 30.10 -18.28 8.47
CA GLN A 358 31.51 -18.14 8.06
C GLN A 358 32.50 -18.13 9.23
N TYR A 359 32.10 -17.58 10.38
CA TYR A 359 33.02 -17.26 11.47
C TYR A 359 32.73 -18.01 12.77
N SER A 360 31.68 -18.82 12.82
CA SER A 360 31.37 -19.69 13.97
C SER A 360 31.35 -21.15 13.55
N SER A 361 31.57 -22.06 14.49
CA SER A 361 31.30 -23.47 14.24
C SER A 361 29.79 -23.67 14.05
N ALA A 362 29.41 -24.71 13.29
CA ALA A 362 28.00 -25.02 13.09
C ALA A 362 27.23 -25.19 14.41
N SER A 363 27.88 -25.77 15.43
CA SER A 363 27.32 -25.96 16.77
C SER A 363 27.05 -24.65 17.51
N GLU A 364 27.95 -23.67 17.40
CA GLU A 364 27.79 -22.36 18.06
C GLU A 364 26.68 -21.54 17.42
N ALA A 365 26.67 -21.47 16.08
CA ALA A 365 25.60 -20.82 15.34
C ALA A 365 24.24 -21.47 15.62
N MET A 366 24.21 -22.82 15.68
CA MET A 366 23.02 -23.58 16.08
C MET A 366 22.50 -23.20 17.47
N ALA A 367 23.38 -23.16 18.47
CA ALA A 367 23.00 -22.81 19.83
C ALA A 367 22.44 -21.38 19.90
N TYR A 368 23.10 -20.43 19.23
CA TYR A 368 22.67 -19.04 19.17
C TYR A 368 21.29 -18.88 18.51
N TRP A 369 21.08 -19.51 17.35
CA TRP A 369 19.81 -19.40 16.62
C TRP A 369 18.63 -20.01 17.37
N ARG A 370 18.87 -20.96 18.28
CA ARG A 370 17.82 -21.54 19.14
C ARG A 370 17.49 -20.72 20.37
N SER A 371 18.50 -20.09 20.98
CA SER A 371 18.32 -19.34 22.22
C SER A 371 17.67 -17.97 22.03
N SER A 372 17.69 -17.47 20.79
CA SER A 372 17.03 -16.23 20.36
C SER A 372 15.57 -16.48 20.09
#